data_AF-A0A7W2TTH9-F1
#
_entry.id   AF-A0A7W2TTH9-F1
#
_cell.length_a   1.000
_cell.length_b   1.000
_cell.length_c   1.000
_cell.angle_alpha   90.00
_cell.angle_beta   90.00
_cell.angle_gamma   90.00
#
_symmetry.space_group_name_H-M   'P 1'
#
loop_
_entity.id
_entity.type
_entity.pdbx_description
1 polymer ?
#
loop_
_entity_poly.entity_id
_entity_poly.type
_entity_poly.pdbx_seq_one_letter_code
_entity_poly.pdbx_strand_id
1 'polypeptide(L)'
;MPLRIWQHCSSLSAHAPRLALAGLLLYHCAFSLAQTEPADLAAYRASIVALERSEGAYSSKISEQLLGLGTALQQADLHAEAITVLKRGVHLSRINNGLYCLEQIPLLEAQIQSHFALGEYAAVNERQAYLYRVQTKVLPEGLQRAEALMQQANWQHQAYQLGLDNQDTMRLINIWELQRLALHNVIAQEGEHSPKVLAPLYGMLRAQYLIFGHQSPKSSFDLERDSVEQQRQNRFNHFRSQSYKQGLSVIYAIADIELSSAKQKPLAAAQNNIRLGDWLLWHGKESQAMEAYQQAFTELARMDDAQLQAERLLGQPAALPTLAGVGKLPPVVDPAQANAVLQFDITDRGKVVELQRLDDNDNNKGQVKRLMRQLRKTRFRPRFEAGVPVTSNDVVWAYDSKTW
;
A
#
# COMPACT_ATOMS: atom_id res chain seq x y z
N MET A 1 -32.14 -54.48 27.33
CA MET A 1 -33.22 -55.20 28.05
C MET A 1 -33.47 -54.47 29.36
N PRO A 2 -34.72 -54.32 29.88
CA PRO A 2 -36.07 -54.55 29.32
C PRO A 2 -36.89 -53.22 29.21
N LEU A 3 -37.86 -52.99 28.31
CA LEU A 3 -39.20 -53.57 28.06
C LEU A 3 -40.29 -53.30 29.12
N ARG A 4 -41.37 -52.63 28.68
CA ARG A 4 -42.82 -52.68 29.07
C ARG A 4 -43.49 -51.43 28.44
N ILE A 5 -44.35 -51.42 27.41
CA ILE A 5 -45.62 -52.11 27.04
C ILE A 5 -46.69 -52.09 28.14
N TRP A 6 -47.84 -51.48 27.80
CA TRP A 6 -49.28 -51.84 28.01
C TRP A 6 -50.09 -50.53 28.08
N GLN A 7 -50.79 -50.11 27.01
CA GLN A 7 -52.16 -50.48 26.58
C GLN A 7 -53.29 -49.91 27.44
N HIS A 8 -54.19 -49.13 26.80
CA HIS A 8 -55.65 -49.34 26.74
C HIS A 8 -56.28 -48.28 25.80
N CYS A 9 -56.95 -48.71 24.70
CA CYS A 9 -58.42 -48.86 24.56
C CYS A 9 -59.18 -47.52 24.64
N SER A 10 -60.17 -47.18 23.81
CA SER A 10 -60.79 -47.69 22.59
C SER A 10 -62.00 -46.76 22.32
N SER A 11 -62.33 -46.48 21.06
CA SER A 11 -63.70 -46.53 20.50
C SER A 11 -63.82 -45.81 19.15
N LEU A 12 -64.46 -46.51 18.21
CA LEU A 12 -64.83 -46.09 16.87
C LEU A 12 -66.18 -45.35 16.86
N SER A 13 -66.35 -44.41 15.92
CA SER A 13 -67.47 -44.35 14.93
C SER A 13 -67.26 -43.09 14.07
N ALA A 14 -67.00 -43.16 12.76
CA ALA A 14 -67.81 -43.58 11.60
C ALA A 14 -68.42 -42.37 10.86
N HIS A 15 -67.85 -42.01 9.70
CA HIS A 15 -68.51 -41.76 8.39
C HIS A 15 -67.68 -40.78 7.51
N ALA A 16 -67.45 -41.22 6.27
CA ALA A 16 -66.61 -40.66 5.22
C ALA A 16 -67.35 -39.55 4.38
N PRO A 17 -66.96 -39.24 3.12
CA PRO A 17 -65.74 -38.60 2.61
C PRO A 17 -66.02 -37.42 1.64
N ARG A 18 -65.09 -36.47 1.45
CA ARG A 18 -64.89 -35.73 0.17
C ARG A 18 -63.41 -35.32 0.08
N LEU A 19 -62.59 -36.12 -0.60
CA LEU A 19 -62.08 -35.90 -1.96
C LEU A 19 -61.27 -34.61 -2.15
N ALA A 20 -59.95 -34.83 -2.23
CA ALA A 20 -59.04 -34.35 -3.27
C ALA A 20 -58.86 -32.82 -3.43
N LEU A 21 -57.72 -32.32 -2.92
CA LEU A 21 -56.75 -31.47 -3.64
C LEU A 21 -55.60 -31.09 -2.67
N ALA A 22 -54.78 -32.07 -2.30
CA ALA A 22 -53.54 -31.83 -1.55
C ALA A 22 -52.45 -32.74 -2.12
N GLY A 23 -52.02 -32.43 -3.34
CA GLY A 23 -51.04 -33.26 -4.04
C GLY A 23 -50.64 -32.64 -5.36
N LEU A 24 -50.11 -31.41 -5.34
CA LEU A 24 -49.38 -30.82 -6.49
C LEU A 24 -48.61 -29.51 -6.19
N LEU A 25 -48.32 -29.19 -4.92
CA LEU A 25 -47.57 -27.96 -4.56
C LEU A 25 -46.28 -28.21 -3.75
N LEU A 26 -45.74 -29.44 -3.78
CA LEU A 26 -44.45 -29.76 -3.16
C LEU A 26 -43.48 -30.50 -4.10
N TYR A 27 -43.61 -30.29 -5.42
CA TYR A 27 -42.69 -30.86 -6.42
C TYR A 27 -42.20 -29.85 -7.47
N HIS A 28 -42.22 -28.55 -7.16
CA HIS A 28 -41.70 -27.50 -8.06
C HIS A 28 -40.76 -26.47 -7.41
N CYS A 29 -40.35 -26.66 -6.15
CA CYS A 29 -39.30 -25.82 -5.53
C CYS A 29 -37.95 -26.55 -5.37
N ALA A 30 -37.64 -27.45 -6.32
CA ALA A 30 -36.33 -28.09 -6.45
C ALA A 30 -35.84 -28.03 -7.91
N PHE A 31 -36.21 -26.99 -8.65
CA PHE A 31 -35.65 -26.70 -9.97
C PHE A 31 -34.78 -25.46 -9.86
N SER A 32 -33.48 -25.70 -9.75
CA SER A 32 -32.42 -24.83 -10.25
C SER A 32 -32.49 -23.35 -9.81
N LEU A 33 -31.76 -23.02 -8.75
CA LEU A 33 -30.99 -21.76 -8.77
C LEU A 33 -29.92 -21.92 -9.86
N ALA A 34 -30.33 -21.96 -11.13
CA ALA A 34 -29.48 -21.51 -12.20
C ALA A 34 -29.31 -20.02 -11.92
N GLN A 35 -28.24 -19.67 -11.20
CA GLN A 35 -27.67 -18.35 -11.35
C GLN A 35 -27.43 -18.22 -12.85
N THR A 36 -28.30 -17.46 -13.53
CA THR A 36 -28.09 -17.12 -14.92
C THR A 36 -26.75 -16.42 -14.95
N GLU A 37 -25.75 -17.12 -15.50
CA GLU A 37 -24.42 -16.60 -15.67
C GLU A 37 -24.53 -15.22 -16.34
N PRO A 38 -23.86 -14.17 -15.83
CA PRO A 38 -23.86 -12.86 -16.45
C PRO A 38 -23.67 -12.97 -17.96
N ALA A 39 -24.51 -12.29 -18.74
CA ALA A 39 -24.53 -12.44 -20.19
C ALA A 39 -23.14 -12.24 -20.84
N ASP A 40 -22.33 -11.36 -20.26
CA ASP A 40 -20.96 -11.07 -20.69
C ASP A 40 -20.01 -12.28 -20.51
N LEU A 41 -20.12 -13.00 -19.39
CA LEU A 41 -19.31 -14.19 -19.15
C LEU A 41 -19.65 -15.32 -20.12
N ALA A 42 -20.95 -15.55 -20.34
CA ALA A 42 -21.44 -16.51 -21.31
C ALA A 42 -20.97 -16.18 -22.74
N ALA A 43 -20.96 -14.89 -23.11
CA ALA A 43 -20.48 -14.44 -24.41
C ALA A 43 -18.99 -14.72 -24.61
N TYR A 44 -18.13 -14.43 -23.62
CA TYR A 44 -16.71 -14.75 -23.70
C TYR A 44 -16.45 -16.26 -23.80
N ARG A 45 -17.13 -17.08 -22.99
CA ARG A 45 -17.00 -18.55 -23.07
C ARG A 45 -17.40 -19.08 -24.45
N ALA A 46 -18.51 -18.58 -25.01
CA ALA A 46 -18.97 -18.97 -26.33
C ALA A 46 -17.96 -18.58 -27.44
N SER A 47 -17.40 -17.37 -27.35
CA SER A 47 -16.36 -16.88 -28.26
C SER A 47 -15.11 -17.76 -28.24
N ILE A 48 -14.63 -18.14 -27.04
CA ILE A 48 -13.49 -19.04 -26.87
C ILE A 48 -13.76 -20.40 -27.52
N VAL A 49 -14.92 -21.01 -27.25
CA VAL A 49 -15.29 -22.31 -27.84
C VAL A 49 -15.41 -22.22 -29.36
N ALA A 50 -15.93 -21.12 -29.89
CA ALA A 50 -16.02 -20.91 -31.34
C ALA A 50 -14.62 -20.84 -31.98
N LEU A 51 -13.70 -20.07 -31.39
CA LEU A 51 -12.30 -19.98 -31.84
C LEU A 51 -11.56 -21.30 -31.74
N GLU A 52 -11.76 -22.06 -30.66
CA GLU A 52 -11.15 -23.39 -30.49
C GLU A 52 -11.59 -24.36 -31.59
N ARG A 53 -12.86 -24.27 -32.02
CA ARG A 53 -13.40 -25.11 -33.11
C ARG A 53 -12.90 -24.68 -34.49
N SER A 54 -12.76 -23.39 -34.75
CA SER A 54 -12.40 -22.87 -36.07
C SER A 54 -10.89 -22.83 -36.32
N GLU A 55 -10.10 -22.49 -35.30
CA GLU A 55 -8.66 -22.21 -35.42
C GLU A 55 -7.79 -23.13 -34.55
N GLY A 56 -8.40 -23.98 -33.72
CA GLY A 56 -7.72 -24.93 -32.85
C GLY A 56 -7.47 -24.42 -31.43
N ALA A 57 -7.13 -25.35 -30.52
CA ALA A 57 -7.03 -25.11 -29.07
C ALA A 57 -5.96 -24.10 -28.63
N TYR A 58 -5.01 -23.76 -29.51
CA TYR A 58 -3.89 -22.85 -29.26
C TYR A 58 -3.93 -21.57 -30.10
N SER A 59 -5.07 -21.23 -30.74
CA SER A 59 -5.19 -20.01 -31.54
C SER A 59 -4.72 -18.78 -30.75
N SER A 60 -3.94 -17.91 -31.40
CA SER A 60 -3.40 -16.68 -30.82
C SER A 60 -4.49 -15.70 -30.37
N LYS A 61 -5.68 -15.77 -30.97
CA LYS A 61 -6.85 -14.95 -30.61
C LYS A 61 -7.48 -15.34 -29.28
N ILE A 62 -7.26 -16.57 -28.81
CA ILE A 62 -7.86 -17.07 -27.57
C ILE A 62 -7.30 -16.33 -26.35
N SER A 63 -6.02 -15.92 -26.36
CA SER A 63 -5.39 -15.24 -25.22
C SER A 63 -6.10 -13.94 -24.83
N GLU A 64 -6.53 -13.15 -25.82
CA GLU A 64 -7.27 -11.90 -25.59
C GLU A 64 -8.67 -12.17 -25.02
N GLN A 65 -9.37 -13.18 -25.55
CA GLN A 65 -10.67 -13.59 -25.01
C GLN A 65 -10.57 -14.11 -23.57
N LEU A 66 -9.49 -14.83 -23.24
CA LEU A 66 -9.22 -15.29 -21.89
C LEU A 66 -8.91 -14.14 -20.93
N LEU A 67 -8.22 -13.09 -21.39
CA LEU A 67 -8.03 -11.87 -20.60
C LEU A 67 -9.39 -11.19 -20.30
N GLY A 68 -10.23 -11.01 -21.34
CA GLY A 68 -11.57 -10.44 -21.19
C GLY A 68 -12.45 -11.23 -20.21
N LEU A 69 -12.48 -12.56 -20.36
CA LEU A 69 -13.18 -13.46 -19.44
C LEU A 69 -12.64 -13.35 -18.00
N GLY A 70 -11.32 -13.34 -17.84
CA GLY A 70 -10.68 -13.20 -16.53
C GLY A 70 -11.07 -11.90 -15.82
N THR A 71 -11.06 -10.77 -16.54
CA THR A 71 -11.48 -9.47 -15.99
C THR A 71 -12.97 -9.44 -15.64
N ALA A 72 -13.83 -10.02 -16.48
CA ALA A 72 -15.26 -10.12 -16.18
C ALA A 72 -15.53 -11.01 -14.95
N LEU A 73 -14.78 -12.11 -14.78
CA LEU A 73 -14.86 -12.96 -13.59
C LEU A 73 -14.42 -12.21 -12.32
N GLN A 74 -13.39 -11.37 -12.42
CA GLN A 74 -12.98 -10.50 -11.31
C GLN A 74 -14.06 -9.51 -10.89
N GLN A 75 -14.77 -8.91 -11.85
CA GLN A 75 -15.88 -7.99 -11.58
C GLN A 75 -17.07 -8.70 -10.91
N ALA A 76 -17.20 -10.01 -11.12
CA ALA A 76 -18.20 -10.85 -10.46
C ALA A 76 -17.71 -11.45 -9.12
N ASP A 77 -16.57 -11.00 -8.58
CA ASP A 77 -15.90 -11.53 -7.38
C ASP A 77 -15.51 -13.03 -7.48
N LEU A 78 -15.49 -13.60 -8.69
CA LEU A 78 -15.11 -14.99 -8.97
C LEU A 78 -13.59 -15.13 -9.18
N HIS A 79 -12.81 -14.68 -8.21
CA HIS A 79 -11.34 -14.57 -8.33
C HIS A 79 -10.63 -15.91 -8.57
N ALA A 80 -11.09 -17.00 -7.94
CA ALA A 80 -10.48 -18.32 -8.11
C ALA A 80 -10.62 -18.85 -9.56
N GLU A 81 -11.78 -18.64 -10.18
CA GLU A 81 -12.01 -19.01 -11.57
C GLU A 81 -11.23 -18.09 -12.52
N ALA A 82 -11.21 -16.78 -12.23
CA ALA A 82 -10.42 -15.81 -12.99
C ALA A 82 -8.95 -16.22 -13.05
N ILE A 83 -8.35 -16.64 -11.92
CA ILE A 83 -6.95 -17.12 -11.89
C ILE A 83 -6.74 -18.30 -12.83
N THR A 84 -7.68 -19.24 -12.88
CA THR A 84 -7.58 -20.43 -13.75
C THR A 84 -7.60 -20.06 -15.22
N VAL A 85 -8.54 -19.18 -15.61
CA VAL A 85 -8.67 -18.67 -16.98
C VAL A 85 -7.43 -17.87 -17.40
N LEU A 86 -6.95 -16.98 -16.53
CA LEU A 86 -5.78 -16.14 -16.82
C LEU A 86 -4.47 -16.94 -16.88
N LYS A 87 -4.30 -17.95 -16.02
CA LYS A 87 -3.18 -18.91 -16.11
C LYS A 87 -3.14 -19.61 -17.46
N ARG A 88 -4.32 -20.02 -17.96
CA ARG A 88 -4.45 -20.58 -19.31
C ARG A 88 -4.03 -19.54 -20.37
N GLY A 89 -4.46 -18.29 -20.24
CA GLY A 89 -4.05 -17.20 -21.13
C GLY A 89 -2.51 -17.05 -21.20
N VAL A 90 -1.83 -17.05 -20.05
CA VAL A 90 -0.35 -16.94 -19.99
C VAL A 90 0.32 -18.15 -20.66
N HIS A 91 -0.26 -19.34 -20.51
CA HIS A 91 0.28 -20.52 -21.17
C HIS A 91 0.16 -20.42 -22.70
N LEU A 92 -0.99 -20.00 -23.22
CA LEU A 92 -1.19 -19.82 -24.66
C LEU A 92 -0.30 -18.71 -25.23
N SER A 93 -0.17 -17.58 -24.53
CA SER A 93 0.71 -16.50 -24.98
C SER A 93 2.16 -16.95 -25.07
N ARG A 94 2.61 -17.82 -24.16
CA ARG A 94 3.96 -18.41 -24.19
C ARG A 94 4.18 -19.37 -25.36
N ILE A 95 3.16 -20.17 -25.68
CA ILE A 95 3.21 -21.09 -26.83
C ILE A 95 3.32 -20.28 -28.13
N ASN A 96 2.53 -19.23 -28.26
CA ASN A 96 2.42 -18.48 -29.50
C ASN A 96 3.56 -17.47 -29.72
N ASN A 97 4.01 -16.80 -28.66
CA ASN A 97 4.93 -15.66 -28.77
C ASN A 97 6.27 -15.86 -28.02
N GLY A 98 6.51 -17.06 -27.48
CA GLY A 98 7.75 -17.43 -26.78
C GLY A 98 7.73 -17.20 -25.27
N LEU A 99 8.83 -17.59 -24.60
CA LEU A 99 8.89 -17.65 -23.13
C LEU A 99 8.58 -16.33 -22.42
N TYR A 100 9.00 -15.20 -23.00
CA TYR A 100 8.73 -13.85 -22.51
C TYR A 100 8.13 -13.04 -23.66
N CYS A 101 6.91 -12.55 -23.49
CA CYS A 101 6.21 -11.73 -24.50
C CYS A 101 5.32 -10.66 -23.83
N LEU A 102 4.92 -9.65 -24.60
CA LEU A 102 4.17 -8.49 -24.08
C LEU A 102 2.77 -8.89 -23.60
N GLU A 103 2.14 -9.85 -24.28
CA GLU A 103 0.78 -10.30 -23.98
C GLU A 103 0.67 -10.95 -22.60
N GLN A 104 1.79 -11.43 -22.02
CA GLN A 104 1.80 -11.96 -20.65
C GLN A 104 1.55 -10.90 -19.60
N ILE A 105 1.94 -9.64 -19.84
CA ILE A 105 1.90 -8.56 -18.83
C ILE A 105 0.48 -8.36 -18.28
N PRO A 106 -0.55 -8.03 -19.10
CA PRO A 106 -1.89 -7.80 -18.57
C PRO A 106 -2.52 -9.06 -17.94
N LEU A 107 -2.19 -10.25 -18.44
CA LEU A 107 -2.64 -11.52 -17.87
C LEU A 107 -2.04 -11.81 -16.48
N LEU A 108 -0.78 -11.43 -16.26
CA LEU A 108 -0.10 -11.57 -14.99
C LEU A 108 -0.57 -10.52 -13.98
N GLU A 109 -0.77 -9.29 -14.42
CA GLU A 109 -1.33 -8.21 -13.60
C GLU A 109 -2.73 -8.58 -13.10
N ALA A 110 -3.60 -9.11 -13.96
CA ALA A 110 -4.91 -9.59 -13.56
C ALA A 110 -4.82 -10.78 -12.58
N GLN A 111 -3.90 -11.74 -12.78
CA GLN A 111 -3.69 -12.82 -11.80
C GLN A 111 -3.27 -12.29 -10.43
N ILE A 112 -2.37 -11.30 -10.41
CA ILE A 112 -1.92 -10.65 -9.17
C ILE A 112 -3.09 -10.02 -8.44
N GLN A 113 -3.97 -9.31 -9.14
CA GLN A 113 -5.16 -8.68 -8.55
C GLN A 113 -6.11 -9.74 -7.94
N SER A 114 -6.36 -10.84 -8.63
CA SER A 114 -7.21 -11.92 -8.08
C SER A 114 -6.57 -12.61 -6.87
N HIS A 115 -5.27 -12.90 -6.91
CA HIS A 115 -4.56 -13.47 -5.77
C HIS A 115 -4.58 -12.51 -4.56
N PHE A 116 -4.45 -11.21 -4.81
CA PHE A 116 -4.52 -10.19 -3.77
C PHE A 116 -5.91 -10.15 -3.11
N ALA A 117 -6.98 -10.19 -3.92
CA ALA A 117 -8.36 -10.21 -3.42
C ALA A 117 -8.69 -11.45 -2.58
N LEU A 118 -8.08 -12.60 -2.90
CA LEU A 118 -8.18 -13.83 -2.10
C LEU A 118 -7.28 -13.86 -0.86
N GLY A 119 -6.44 -12.84 -0.64
CA GLY A 119 -5.47 -12.82 0.46
C GLY A 119 -4.30 -13.79 0.28
N GLU A 120 -4.09 -14.32 -0.93
CA GLU A 120 -3.04 -15.29 -1.26
C GLU A 120 -1.69 -14.59 -1.50
N TYR A 121 -1.19 -13.87 -0.50
CA TYR A 121 -0.02 -12.98 -0.62
C TYR A 121 1.29 -13.69 -1.03
N ALA A 122 1.45 -14.97 -0.69
CA ALA A 122 2.58 -15.77 -1.17
C ALA A 122 2.54 -15.91 -2.70
N ALA A 123 1.36 -16.23 -3.27
CA ALA A 123 1.17 -16.31 -4.71
C ALA A 123 1.32 -14.94 -5.38
N VAL A 124 0.87 -13.85 -4.73
CA VAL A 124 1.12 -12.47 -5.20
C VAL A 124 2.62 -12.20 -5.33
N ASN A 125 3.41 -12.51 -4.30
CA ASN A 125 4.87 -12.33 -4.35
C ASN A 125 5.52 -13.12 -5.50
N GLU A 126 5.13 -14.38 -5.70
CA GLU A 126 5.64 -15.20 -6.80
C GLU A 126 5.28 -14.61 -8.18
N ARG A 127 4.03 -14.18 -8.35
CA ARG A 127 3.55 -13.59 -9.60
C ARG A 127 4.18 -12.24 -9.88
N GLN A 128 4.38 -11.40 -8.86
CA GLN A 128 5.11 -10.14 -8.98
C GLN A 128 6.57 -10.37 -9.40
N ALA A 129 7.26 -11.35 -8.79
CA ALA A 129 8.62 -11.70 -9.17
C ALA A 129 8.71 -12.21 -10.62
N TYR A 130 7.71 -12.95 -11.10
CA TYR A 130 7.65 -13.39 -12.49
C TYR A 130 7.32 -12.24 -13.45
N LEU A 131 6.34 -11.40 -13.10
CA LEU A 131 5.99 -10.20 -13.86
C LEU A 131 7.20 -9.28 -14.05
N TYR A 132 7.97 -9.02 -12.99
CA TYR A 132 9.19 -8.23 -13.07
C TYR A 132 10.21 -8.80 -14.07
N ARG A 133 10.38 -10.13 -14.12
CA ARG A 133 11.26 -10.79 -15.10
C ARG A 133 10.74 -10.61 -16.53
N VAL A 134 9.44 -10.79 -16.75
CA VAL A 134 8.79 -10.58 -18.05
C VAL A 134 8.97 -9.12 -18.50
N GLN A 135 8.60 -8.16 -17.65
CA GLN A 135 8.72 -6.72 -17.93
C GLN A 135 10.15 -6.33 -18.29
N THR A 136 11.15 -6.79 -17.53
CA THR A 136 12.57 -6.50 -17.79
C THR A 136 13.07 -7.09 -19.11
N LYS A 137 12.56 -8.26 -19.51
CA LYS A 137 12.98 -8.93 -20.75
C LYS A 137 12.31 -8.38 -22.00
N VAL A 138 11.08 -7.88 -21.87
CA VAL A 138 10.23 -7.57 -23.03
C VAL A 138 10.05 -6.06 -23.25
N LEU A 139 9.85 -5.26 -22.20
CA LEU A 139 9.68 -3.81 -22.34
C LEU A 139 11.01 -3.19 -22.73
N PRO A 140 11.12 -2.32 -23.74
CA PRO A 140 12.35 -1.58 -24.03
C PRO A 140 12.71 -0.57 -22.92
N GLU A 141 13.93 -0.05 -22.93
CA GLU A 141 14.30 1.07 -22.04
C GLU A 141 13.43 2.29 -22.35
N GLY A 142 13.04 3.01 -21.30
CA GLY A 142 12.18 4.18 -21.40
C GLY A 142 11.03 4.19 -20.39
N LEU A 143 10.04 5.04 -20.64
CA LEU A 143 8.98 5.37 -19.69
C LEU A 143 8.10 4.18 -19.28
N GLN A 144 7.76 3.29 -20.21
CA GLN A 144 6.96 2.10 -19.90
C GLN A 144 7.70 1.17 -18.93
N ARG A 145 9.00 0.95 -19.15
CA ARG A 145 9.83 0.17 -18.23
C ARG A 145 10.04 0.90 -16.90
N ALA A 146 10.18 2.23 -16.92
CA ALA A 146 10.24 3.03 -15.69
C ALA A 146 8.96 2.89 -14.85
N GLU A 147 7.79 2.97 -15.48
CA GLU A 147 6.50 2.81 -14.81
C GLU A 147 6.37 1.41 -14.20
N ALA A 148 6.69 0.36 -14.95
CA ALA A 148 6.71 -1.01 -14.45
C ALA A 148 7.63 -1.16 -13.21
N LEU A 149 8.83 -0.57 -13.25
CA LEU A 149 9.77 -0.58 -12.12
C LEU A 149 9.21 0.16 -10.89
N MET A 150 8.53 1.30 -11.09
CA MET A 150 7.88 2.04 -10.00
C MET A 150 6.71 1.25 -9.39
N GLN A 151 5.92 0.54 -10.21
CA GLN A 151 4.86 -0.35 -9.74
C GLN A 151 5.43 -1.51 -8.90
N GLN A 152 6.55 -2.11 -9.35
CA GLN A 152 7.25 -3.13 -8.56
C GLN A 152 7.78 -2.56 -7.23
N ALA A 153 8.31 -1.33 -7.22
CA ALA A 153 8.74 -0.67 -5.99
C ALA A 153 7.57 -0.41 -5.03
N ASN A 154 6.40 -0.03 -5.56
CA ASN A 154 5.18 0.15 -4.78
C ASN A 154 4.70 -1.17 -4.16
N TRP A 155 4.80 -2.30 -4.88
CA TRP A 155 4.52 -3.61 -4.32
C TRP A 155 5.46 -3.94 -3.14
N GLN A 156 6.77 -3.72 -3.29
CA GLN A 156 7.73 -3.94 -2.21
C GLN A 156 7.39 -3.11 -0.96
N HIS A 157 6.95 -1.87 -1.15
CA HIS A 157 6.49 -0.99 -0.09
C HIS A 157 5.23 -1.50 0.61
N GLN A 158 4.20 -1.88 -0.14
CA GLN A 158 2.96 -2.43 0.42
C GLN A 158 3.22 -3.73 1.20
N ALA A 159 4.02 -4.63 0.64
CA ALA A 159 4.38 -5.87 1.29
C ALA A 159 5.15 -5.66 2.60
N TYR A 160 6.03 -4.65 2.66
CA TYR A 160 6.70 -4.21 3.88
C TYR A 160 5.70 -3.67 4.92
N GLN A 161 4.75 -2.83 4.51
CA GLN A 161 3.74 -2.28 5.42
C GLN A 161 2.82 -3.37 6.01
N LEU A 162 2.49 -4.39 5.22
CA LEU A 162 1.68 -5.53 5.63
C LEU A 162 2.46 -6.58 6.44
N GLY A 163 3.79 -6.49 6.52
CA GLY A 163 4.63 -7.46 7.21
C GLY A 163 4.49 -8.89 6.67
N LEU A 164 4.39 -9.04 5.34
CA LEU A 164 4.05 -10.32 4.70
C LEU A 164 5.10 -11.42 4.88
N ASP A 165 6.35 -11.05 5.15
CA ASP A 165 7.46 -11.98 5.34
C ASP A 165 8.57 -11.40 6.22
N ASN A 166 9.56 -12.23 6.55
CA ASN A 166 10.74 -11.81 7.31
C ASN A 166 11.83 -11.17 6.42
N GLN A 167 11.43 -10.47 5.34
CA GLN A 167 12.37 -9.89 4.36
C GLN A 167 12.38 -8.35 4.35
N ASP A 168 11.87 -7.70 5.39
CA ASP A 168 11.79 -6.24 5.52
C ASP A 168 13.02 -5.49 4.99
N THR A 169 14.22 -5.87 5.45
CA THR A 169 15.47 -5.22 5.07
C THR A 169 15.73 -5.29 3.56
N MET A 170 15.45 -6.44 2.94
CA MET A 170 15.58 -6.63 1.50
C MET A 170 14.51 -5.87 0.73
N ARG A 171 13.28 -5.84 1.22
CA ARG A 171 12.19 -5.07 0.60
C ARG A 171 12.54 -3.59 0.55
N LEU A 172 13.04 -3.03 1.66
CA LEU A 172 13.44 -1.63 1.73
C LEU A 172 14.57 -1.28 0.75
N ILE A 173 15.59 -2.15 0.63
CA ILE A 173 16.65 -1.99 -0.36
C ILE A 173 16.08 -2.07 -1.79
N ASN A 174 15.19 -3.03 -2.06
CA ASN A 174 14.58 -3.20 -3.38
C ASN A 174 13.73 -1.98 -3.79
N ILE A 175 13.03 -1.32 -2.87
CA ILE A 175 12.31 -0.07 -3.18
C ILE A 175 13.30 0.95 -3.73
N TRP A 176 14.45 1.15 -3.08
CA TRP A 176 15.46 2.09 -3.56
C TRP A 176 16.02 1.70 -4.93
N GLU A 177 16.45 0.45 -5.10
CA GLU A 177 17.07 -0.02 -6.34
C GLU A 177 16.11 0.06 -7.54
N LEU A 178 14.85 -0.36 -7.36
CA LEU A 178 13.84 -0.28 -8.41
C LEU A 178 13.55 1.19 -8.79
N GLN A 179 13.48 2.10 -7.82
CA GLN A 179 13.27 3.51 -8.08
C GLN A 179 14.48 4.17 -8.78
N ARG A 180 15.70 3.75 -8.44
CA ARG A 180 16.92 4.17 -9.14
C ARG A 180 16.92 3.70 -10.61
N LEU A 181 16.54 2.45 -10.86
CA LEU A 181 16.41 1.93 -12.23
C LEU A 181 15.31 2.66 -13.00
N ALA A 182 14.19 2.98 -12.35
CA ALA A 182 13.12 3.78 -12.95
C ALA A 182 13.62 5.18 -13.32
N LEU A 183 14.33 5.86 -12.40
CA LEU A 183 14.94 7.16 -12.64
C LEU A 183 15.86 7.13 -13.87
N HIS A 184 16.74 6.13 -13.97
CA HIS A 184 17.62 5.97 -15.13
C HIS A 184 16.85 5.89 -16.45
N ASN A 185 15.77 5.10 -16.49
CA ASN A 185 14.93 4.97 -17.69
C ASN A 185 14.20 6.27 -18.05
N VAL A 186 13.73 7.04 -17.06
CA VAL A 186 13.11 8.36 -17.31
C VAL A 186 14.14 9.34 -17.86
N ILE A 187 15.32 9.43 -17.24
CA ILE A 187 16.41 10.31 -17.69
C ILE A 187 16.85 9.98 -19.12
N ALA A 188 17.01 8.69 -19.44
CA ALA A 188 17.43 8.26 -20.77
C ALA A 188 16.47 8.70 -21.88
N GLN A 189 15.17 8.77 -21.61
CA GLN A 189 14.15 9.13 -22.60
C GLN A 189 13.79 10.63 -22.59
N GLU A 190 13.73 11.27 -21.43
CA GLU A 190 13.18 12.62 -21.26
C GLU A 190 14.22 13.67 -20.83
N GLY A 191 15.42 13.24 -20.45
CA GLY A 191 16.49 14.09 -19.93
C GLY A 191 16.42 14.33 -18.41
N GLU A 192 17.54 14.79 -17.85
CA GLU A 192 17.73 14.96 -16.40
C GLU A 192 16.81 16.03 -15.79
N HIS A 193 16.44 17.06 -16.56
CA HIS A 193 15.61 18.18 -16.08
C HIS A 193 14.10 17.99 -16.31
N SER A 194 13.67 16.83 -16.82
CA SER A 194 12.24 16.57 -17.06
C SER A 194 11.48 16.46 -15.74
N PRO A 195 10.29 17.08 -15.58
CA PRO A 195 9.49 16.93 -14.36
C PRO A 195 9.07 15.47 -14.10
N LYS A 196 9.12 14.59 -15.10
CA LYS A 196 8.84 13.15 -14.94
C LYS A 196 9.85 12.45 -14.01
N VAL A 197 11.05 12.99 -13.80
CA VAL A 197 12.04 12.43 -12.87
C VAL A 197 11.61 12.58 -11.40
N LEU A 198 10.65 13.47 -11.10
CA LEU A 198 10.17 13.68 -9.73
C LEU A 198 9.55 12.40 -9.15
N ALA A 199 8.76 11.66 -9.93
CA ALA A 199 8.08 10.46 -9.43
C ALA A 199 9.06 9.41 -8.85
N PRO A 200 10.10 8.96 -9.58
CA PRO A 200 11.09 8.05 -9.01
C PRO A 200 11.94 8.69 -7.90
N LEU A 201 12.28 9.99 -7.99
CA LEU A 201 13.01 10.68 -6.90
C LEU A 201 12.22 10.69 -5.59
N TYR A 202 10.91 10.93 -5.63
CA TYR A 202 10.06 10.83 -4.44
C TYR A 202 9.98 9.40 -3.89
N GLY A 203 9.95 8.39 -4.78
CA GLY A 203 10.07 6.99 -4.38
C GLY A 203 11.39 6.66 -3.70
N MET A 204 12.50 7.21 -4.21
CA MET A 204 13.82 7.11 -3.60
C MET A 204 13.87 7.78 -2.23
N LEU A 205 13.32 8.99 -2.09
CA LEU A 205 13.24 9.68 -0.80
C LEU A 205 12.42 8.88 0.22
N ARG A 206 11.29 8.31 -0.21
CA ARG A 206 10.47 7.41 0.61
C ARG A 206 11.27 6.23 1.14
N ALA A 207 12.03 5.56 0.27
CA ALA A 207 12.89 4.47 0.67
C ALA A 207 13.90 4.89 1.75
N GLN A 208 14.52 6.07 1.62
CA GLN A 208 15.50 6.56 2.59
C GLN A 208 14.90 6.81 3.98
N TYR A 209 13.72 7.43 4.04
CA TYR A 209 13.00 7.59 5.31
C TYR A 209 12.65 6.25 5.96
N LEU A 210 12.19 5.27 5.17
CA LEU A 210 11.84 3.95 5.67
C LEU A 210 13.08 3.20 6.18
N ILE A 211 14.18 3.24 5.44
CA ILE A 211 15.46 2.59 5.79
C ILE A 211 16.03 3.16 7.09
N PHE A 212 16.09 4.49 7.21
CA PHE A 212 16.57 5.12 8.43
C PHE A 212 15.61 4.89 9.60
N GLY A 213 14.30 4.92 9.34
CA GLY A 213 13.26 4.71 10.34
C GLY A 213 13.07 3.24 10.76
N HIS A 214 13.59 2.27 10.00
CA HIS A 214 13.39 0.85 10.28
C HIS A 214 14.04 0.46 11.61
N GLN A 215 13.30 -0.28 12.43
CA GLN A 215 13.78 -0.84 13.68
C GLN A 215 13.71 -2.35 13.52
N SER A 216 14.87 -3.01 13.46
CA SER A 216 14.92 -4.46 13.46
C SER A 216 14.25 -4.96 14.75
N PRO A 217 13.38 -5.98 14.68
CA PRO A 217 12.81 -6.59 15.88
C PRO A 217 13.96 -6.96 16.83
N LYS A 218 13.87 -6.52 18.09
CA LYS A 218 14.81 -6.97 19.11
C LYS A 218 14.55 -8.46 19.35
N SER A 219 15.30 -9.30 18.63
CA SER A 219 15.43 -10.73 18.94
C SER A 219 15.73 -10.85 20.43
N SER A 220 14.80 -11.43 21.18
CA SER A 220 14.94 -11.58 22.64
C SER A 220 15.64 -12.89 23.03
N PHE A 221 16.13 -13.66 22.06
CA PHE A 221 16.87 -14.90 22.29
C PHE A 221 17.92 -15.07 21.17
N ASP A 222 19.14 -14.59 21.43
CA ASP A 222 20.32 -14.89 20.61
C ASP A 222 20.78 -16.33 20.88
N LEU A 223 20.08 -17.29 20.28
CA LEU A 223 20.59 -18.64 20.05
C LEU A 223 20.47 -18.89 18.53
N GLU A 224 21.63 -18.93 17.86
CA GLU A 224 21.81 -19.22 16.43
C GLU A 224 21.11 -18.27 15.45
N ARG A 225 21.62 -17.04 15.27
CA ARG A 225 21.36 -16.31 14.03
C ARG A 225 22.15 -16.97 12.89
N ASP A 226 21.45 -17.52 11.91
CA ASP A 226 22.05 -18.07 10.68
C ASP A 226 22.99 -17.04 10.01
N SER A 227 24.14 -17.53 9.53
CA SER A 227 25.15 -16.79 8.78
C SER A 227 24.56 -15.91 7.67
N VAL A 228 23.53 -16.41 6.97
CA VAL A 228 22.83 -15.70 5.89
C VAL A 228 22.08 -14.47 6.43
N GLU A 229 21.41 -14.61 7.57
CA GLU A 229 20.67 -13.51 8.18
C GLU A 229 21.61 -12.42 8.69
N GLN A 230 22.74 -12.82 9.26
CA GLN A 230 23.77 -11.87 9.66
C GLN A 230 24.33 -11.10 8.46
N GLN A 231 24.60 -11.77 7.34
CA GLN A 231 25.05 -11.12 6.12
C GLN A 231 24.00 -10.14 5.56
N ARG A 232 22.71 -10.50 5.56
CA ARG A 232 21.61 -9.61 5.18
C ARG A 232 21.55 -8.38 6.07
N GLN A 233 21.62 -8.56 7.39
CA GLN A 233 21.60 -7.46 8.34
C GLN A 233 22.81 -6.54 8.17
N ASN A 234 24.00 -7.08 7.93
CA ASN A 234 25.22 -6.30 7.70
C ASN A 234 25.11 -5.44 6.42
N ARG A 235 24.60 -6.02 5.32
CA ARG A 235 24.32 -5.28 4.09
C ARG A 235 23.33 -4.14 4.34
N PHE A 236 22.26 -4.41 5.07
CA PHE A 236 21.27 -3.39 5.42
C PHE A 236 21.85 -2.29 6.30
N ASN A 237 22.66 -2.63 7.31
CA ASN A 237 23.32 -1.65 8.19
C ASN A 237 24.27 -0.74 7.41
N HIS A 238 25.03 -1.30 6.45
CA HIS A 238 25.86 -0.52 5.54
C HIS A 238 25.00 0.46 4.73
N PHE A 239 23.92 -0.02 4.11
CA PHE A 239 23.01 0.84 3.35
C PHE A 239 22.41 1.96 4.23
N ARG A 240 21.94 1.62 5.43
CA ARG A 240 21.38 2.57 6.41
C ARG A 240 22.38 3.65 6.81
N SER A 241 23.66 3.31 6.97
CA SER A 241 24.71 4.29 7.31
C SER A 241 24.89 5.38 6.24
N GLN A 242 24.58 5.07 4.98
CA GLN A 242 24.65 6.02 3.87
C GLN A 242 23.35 6.81 3.68
N SER A 243 22.27 6.42 4.36
CA SER A 243 20.93 6.94 4.12
C SER A 243 20.87 8.47 4.24
N TYR A 244 21.53 9.05 5.25
CA TYR A 244 21.62 10.50 5.43
C TYR A 244 22.11 11.24 4.17
N LYS A 245 23.23 10.78 3.59
CA LYS A 245 23.85 11.41 2.43
C LYS A 245 23.03 11.19 1.16
N GLN A 246 22.51 9.98 0.98
CA GLN A 246 21.66 9.62 -0.16
C GLN A 246 20.33 10.39 -0.15
N GLY A 247 19.72 10.55 1.03
CA GLY A 247 18.51 11.36 1.18
C GLY A 247 18.75 12.83 0.87
N LEU A 248 19.87 13.41 1.33
CA LEU A 248 20.23 14.78 0.96
C LEU A 248 20.41 14.96 -0.55
N SER A 249 21.13 14.06 -1.22
CA SER A 249 21.32 14.16 -2.67
C SER A 249 19.98 14.09 -3.42
N VAL A 250 19.05 13.25 -2.96
CA VAL A 250 17.71 13.16 -3.56
C VAL A 250 16.90 14.42 -3.28
N ILE A 251 16.94 14.98 -2.07
CA ILE A 251 16.23 16.22 -1.72
C ILE A 251 16.71 17.38 -2.59
N TYR A 252 18.03 17.52 -2.79
CA TYR A 252 18.57 18.55 -3.68
C TYR A 252 18.19 18.33 -5.14
N ALA A 253 18.21 17.09 -5.63
CA ALA A 253 17.75 16.77 -6.98
C ALA A 253 16.27 17.11 -7.18
N ILE A 254 15.41 16.79 -6.22
CA ILE A 254 13.99 17.18 -6.27
C ILE A 254 13.85 18.71 -6.28
N ALA A 255 14.61 19.41 -5.42
CA ALA A 255 14.54 20.86 -5.32
C ALA A 255 14.93 21.55 -6.63
N ASP A 256 15.96 21.08 -7.32
CA ASP A 256 16.40 21.62 -8.62
C ASP A 256 15.28 21.54 -9.69
N ILE A 257 14.61 20.39 -9.77
CA ILE A 257 13.52 20.17 -10.72
C ILE A 257 12.27 20.98 -10.36
N GLU A 258 11.93 21.08 -9.06
CA GLU A 258 10.78 21.85 -8.61
C GLU A 258 11.01 23.35 -8.79
N LEU A 259 12.21 23.87 -8.52
CA LEU A 259 12.54 25.29 -8.70
C LEU A 259 12.56 25.72 -10.16
N SER A 260 13.03 24.85 -11.06
CA SER A 260 13.06 25.12 -12.49
C SER A 260 11.67 25.11 -13.13
N SER A 261 10.76 24.27 -12.63
CA SER A 261 9.40 24.13 -13.17
C SER A 261 8.33 24.97 -12.46
N ALA A 262 8.60 25.51 -11.26
CA ALA A 262 7.61 26.21 -10.46
C ALA A 262 7.18 27.57 -11.04
N LYS A 263 5.86 27.80 -11.06
CA LYS A 263 5.26 29.13 -11.33
C LYS A 263 5.58 30.13 -10.21
N GLN A 264 5.49 29.68 -8.95
CA GLN A 264 5.83 30.48 -7.77
C GLN A 264 7.14 29.95 -7.16
N LYS A 265 8.27 30.47 -7.66
CA LYS A 265 9.60 30.04 -7.20
C LYS A 265 9.82 30.21 -5.69
N PRO A 266 9.39 31.32 -5.03
CA PRO A 266 9.57 31.45 -3.59
C PRO A 266 8.81 30.38 -2.79
N LEU A 267 7.58 30.04 -3.21
CA LEU A 267 6.80 28.98 -2.56
C LEU A 267 7.49 27.61 -2.69
N ALA A 268 7.96 27.27 -3.89
CA ALA A 268 8.69 26.02 -4.13
C ALA A 268 10.00 25.98 -3.33
N ALA A 269 10.75 27.08 -3.27
CA ALA A 269 11.97 27.19 -2.46
C ALA A 269 11.66 26.99 -0.96
N ALA A 270 10.59 27.59 -0.45
CA ALA A 270 10.15 27.40 0.92
C ALA A 270 9.79 25.94 1.23
N GLN A 271 9.01 25.29 0.37
CA GLN A 271 8.64 23.88 0.52
C GLN A 271 9.86 22.95 0.49
N ASN A 272 10.84 23.23 -0.37
CA ASN A 272 12.10 22.50 -0.43
C ASN A 272 12.93 22.65 0.84
N ASN A 273 13.02 23.87 1.38
CA ASN A 273 13.69 24.15 2.64
C ASN A 273 13.00 23.48 3.84
N ILE A 274 11.66 23.42 3.84
CA ILE A 274 10.89 22.66 4.85
C ILE A 274 11.21 21.16 4.75
N ARG A 275 11.22 20.60 3.53
CA ARG A 275 11.57 19.17 3.31
C ARG A 275 12.99 18.87 3.80
N LEU A 276 13.95 19.77 3.54
CA LEU A 276 15.31 19.67 4.03
C LEU A 276 15.35 19.73 5.57
N GLY A 277 14.63 20.68 6.17
CA GLY A 277 14.50 20.80 7.62
C GLY A 277 13.93 19.53 8.27
N ASP A 278 12.86 18.97 7.70
CA ASP A 278 12.23 17.72 8.15
C ASP A 278 13.22 16.55 8.11
N TRP A 279 14.00 16.43 7.03
CA TRP A 279 15.04 15.41 6.91
C TRP A 279 16.16 15.56 7.94
N LEU A 280 16.66 16.78 8.12
CA LEU A 280 17.71 17.09 9.09
C LEU A 280 17.23 16.81 10.52
N LEU A 281 16.01 17.22 10.86
CA LEU A 281 15.42 17.02 12.18
C LEU A 281 15.19 15.52 12.44
N TRP A 282 14.72 14.77 11.45
CA TRP A 282 14.56 13.31 11.52
C TRP A 282 15.88 12.60 11.82
N HIS A 283 17.00 13.11 11.30
CA HIS A 283 18.35 12.63 11.57
C HIS A 283 19.00 13.21 12.85
N GLY A 284 18.28 14.03 13.63
CA GLY A 284 18.76 14.61 14.88
C GLY A 284 19.67 15.83 14.72
N LYS A 285 19.73 16.44 13.53
CA LYS A 285 20.53 17.64 13.24
C LYS A 285 19.73 18.91 13.51
N GLU A 286 19.39 19.13 14.78
CA GLU A 286 18.45 20.19 15.21
C GLU A 286 18.86 21.59 14.72
N SER A 287 20.11 22.00 14.92
CA SER A 287 20.58 23.34 14.49
C SER A 287 20.47 23.55 12.98
N GLN A 288 20.84 22.55 12.17
CA GLN A 288 20.78 22.64 10.70
C GLN A 288 19.33 22.63 10.22
N ALA A 289 18.45 21.88 10.91
CA ALA A 289 17.03 21.88 10.62
C ALA A 289 16.40 23.26 10.85
N MET A 290 16.74 23.93 11.96
CA MET A 290 16.24 25.28 12.25
C MET A 290 16.73 26.31 11.22
N GLU A 291 17.99 26.21 10.77
CA GLU A 291 18.50 27.04 9.68
C GLU A 291 17.70 26.84 8.39
N ALA A 292 17.42 25.58 8.02
CA ALA A 292 16.59 25.29 6.85
C ALA A 292 15.16 25.85 6.98
N TYR A 293 14.53 25.75 8.15
CA TYR A 293 13.22 26.35 8.38
C TYR A 293 13.26 27.89 8.31
N GLN A 294 14.32 28.53 8.83
CA GLN A 294 14.50 29.97 8.70
C GLN A 294 14.68 30.41 7.24
N GLN A 295 15.40 29.63 6.44
CA GLN A 295 15.50 29.85 4.99
C GLN A 295 14.13 29.72 4.31
N ALA A 296 13.27 28.78 4.75
CA ALA A 296 11.90 28.70 4.25
C ALA A 296 11.10 29.97 4.52
N PHE A 297 11.16 30.53 5.75
CA PHE A 297 10.51 31.80 6.07
C PHE A 297 11.05 32.97 5.24
N THR A 298 12.36 32.98 4.96
CA THR A 298 13.00 34.00 4.12
C THR A 298 12.44 33.97 2.69
N GLU A 299 12.19 32.77 2.15
CA GLU A 299 11.57 32.61 0.83
C GLU A 299 10.09 33.01 0.84
N LEU A 300 9.34 32.61 1.87
CA LEU A 300 7.92 33.00 2.00
C LEU A 300 7.75 34.52 2.13
N ALA A 301 8.66 35.22 2.81
CA ALA A 301 8.62 36.67 2.97
C ALA A 301 8.69 37.45 1.64
N ARG A 302 9.07 36.80 0.53
CA ARG A 302 9.07 37.38 -0.81
C ARG A 302 7.71 37.31 -1.50
N MET A 303 6.71 36.71 -0.87
CA MET A 303 5.35 36.54 -1.40
C MET A 303 4.40 37.55 -0.76
N ASP A 304 3.40 38.01 -1.52
CA ASP A 304 2.38 38.95 -1.02
C ASP A 304 1.50 38.30 0.07
N ASP A 305 1.28 36.99 0.00
CA ASP A 305 0.49 36.19 0.94
C ASP A 305 1.36 35.42 1.96
N ALA A 306 2.56 35.93 2.28
CA ALA A 306 3.55 35.28 3.14
C ALA A 306 2.98 34.71 4.45
N GLN A 307 2.15 35.50 5.15
CA GLN A 307 1.56 35.09 6.44
C GLN A 307 0.60 33.90 6.28
N LEU A 308 -0.22 33.90 5.22
CA LEU A 308 -1.14 32.81 4.92
C LEU A 308 -0.38 31.52 4.59
N GLN A 309 0.68 31.61 3.78
CA GLN A 309 1.49 30.46 3.41
C GLN A 309 2.29 29.91 4.60
N ALA A 310 2.83 30.79 5.45
CA ALA A 310 3.54 30.40 6.67
C ALA A 310 2.60 29.65 7.63
N GLU A 311 1.41 30.19 7.89
CA GLU A 311 0.41 29.53 8.73
C GLU A 311 0.01 28.16 8.16
N ARG A 312 -0.23 28.08 6.85
CA ARG A 312 -0.59 26.84 6.18
C ARG A 312 0.49 25.75 6.27
N LEU A 313 1.76 26.12 6.12
CA LEU A 313 2.87 25.15 6.03
C LEU A 313 3.49 24.81 7.39
N LEU A 314 3.53 25.78 8.31
CA LEU A 314 4.31 25.73 9.56
C LEU A 314 3.52 26.18 10.79
N GLY A 315 2.26 26.60 10.66
CA GLY A 315 1.42 27.03 11.79
C GLY A 315 0.96 25.88 12.69
N GLN A 316 0.95 24.65 12.18
CA GLN A 316 0.65 23.44 12.95
C GLN A 316 1.85 22.50 13.05
N PRO A 317 2.01 21.82 14.21
CA PRO A 317 3.03 20.80 14.35
C PRO A 317 2.71 19.59 13.46
N ALA A 318 3.74 18.94 12.93
CA ALA A 318 3.58 17.80 12.03
C ALA A 318 4.44 16.61 12.48
N ALA A 319 3.87 15.42 12.56
CA ALA A 319 4.62 14.20 12.86
C ALA A 319 5.56 13.85 11.70
N LEU A 320 6.85 13.64 11.99
CA LEU A 320 7.84 13.25 10.99
C LEU A 320 7.95 11.72 10.88
N PRO A 321 8.18 11.19 9.67
CA PRO A 321 8.23 11.90 8.38
C PRO A 321 6.86 12.36 7.88
N THR A 322 6.79 13.55 7.30
CA THR A 322 5.57 14.12 6.67
C THR A 322 5.28 13.52 5.29
N LEU A 323 6.20 12.72 4.74
CA LEU A 323 6.08 12.11 3.43
C LEU A 323 5.03 10.98 3.40
N ALA A 324 4.11 11.06 2.44
CA ALA A 324 3.05 10.07 2.26
C ALA A 324 3.59 8.63 2.12
N GLY A 325 2.98 7.71 2.88
CA GLY A 325 3.33 6.30 2.92
C GLY A 325 4.43 5.92 3.91
N VAL A 326 5.11 6.88 4.56
CA VAL A 326 6.18 6.57 5.55
C VAL A 326 5.74 6.80 7.00
N GLY A 327 4.69 7.60 7.20
CA GLY A 327 4.13 7.88 8.51
C GLY A 327 3.80 6.59 9.25
N LYS A 328 4.31 6.47 10.48
CA LYS A 328 4.03 5.30 11.32
C LYS A 328 2.80 5.48 12.20
N LEU A 329 2.42 6.73 12.47
CA LEU A 329 1.28 7.02 13.32
C LEU A 329 -0.01 6.73 12.55
N PRO A 330 -1.02 6.16 13.22
CA PRO A 330 -2.34 6.01 12.61
C PRO A 330 -2.93 7.38 12.25
N PRO A 331 -3.85 7.43 11.29
CA PRO A 331 -4.52 8.66 10.92
C PRO A 331 -5.32 9.22 12.11
N VAL A 332 -5.28 10.54 12.27
CA VAL A 332 -6.16 11.25 13.21
C VAL A 332 -7.57 11.25 12.62
N VAL A 333 -8.57 10.94 13.44
CA VAL A 333 -9.99 10.89 13.06
C VAL A 333 -10.78 11.98 13.78
N ASP A 334 -12.02 12.18 13.34
CA ASP A 334 -12.96 13.03 14.07
C ASP A 334 -13.18 12.49 15.49
N PRO A 335 -13.13 13.32 16.55
CA PRO A 335 -13.44 12.91 17.91
C PRO A 335 -14.74 12.11 18.07
N ALA A 336 -15.76 12.35 17.23
CA ALA A 336 -17.03 11.62 17.26
C ALA A 336 -16.89 10.13 16.84
N GLN A 337 -15.86 9.79 16.07
CA GLN A 337 -15.56 8.44 15.60
C GLN A 337 -14.42 7.78 16.38
N ALA A 338 -13.75 8.53 17.24
CA ALA A 338 -12.60 8.07 17.99
C ALA A 338 -12.99 7.18 19.16
N ASN A 339 -12.11 6.22 19.46
CA ASN A 339 -12.20 5.40 20.67
C ASN A 339 -10.95 5.56 21.57
N ALA A 340 -10.05 6.46 21.19
CA ALA A 340 -8.89 6.89 21.95
C ALA A 340 -8.63 8.38 21.70
N VAL A 341 -8.64 9.19 22.76
CA VAL A 341 -8.36 10.63 22.71
C VAL A 341 -7.14 10.91 23.57
N LEU A 342 -6.10 11.48 22.95
CA LEU A 342 -4.82 11.77 23.60
C LEU A 342 -4.56 13.26 23.60
N GLN A 343 -4.10 13.79 24.73
CA GLN A 343 -3.62 15.16 24.88
C GLN A 343 -2.14 15.14 25.23
N PHE A 344 -1.38 16.04 24.60
CA PHE A 344 0.04 16.19 24.86
C PHE A 344 0.55 17.55 24.39
N ASP A 345 1.75 17.90 24.84
CA ASP A 345 2.45 19.07 24.34
C ASP A 345 3.56 18.67 23.38
N ILE A 346 3.85 19.55 22.43
CA ILE A 346 4.98 19.42 21.51
C ILE A 346 5.92 20.59 21.77
N THR A 347 7.10 20.31 22.29
CA THR A 347 8.11 21.34 22.55
C THR A 347 8.53 22.07 21.27
N ASP A 348 9.10 23.25 21.40
CA ASP A 348 9.87 23.96 20.35
C ASP A 348 10.92 23.07 19.63
N ARG A 349 11.46 22.05 20.30
CA ARG A 349 12.36 21.03 19.72
C ARG A 349 11.67 19.82 19.09
N GLY A 350 10.34 19.82 18.98
CA GLY A 350 9.59 18.73 18.35
C GLY A 350 9.52 17.44 19.16
N LYS A 351 9.59 17.51 20.49
CA LYS A 351 9.45 16.36 21.40
C LYS A 351 8.07 16.38 22.05
N VAL A 352 7.49 15.20 22.23
CA VAL A 352 6.22 15.02 22.94
C VAL A 352 6.46 14.98 24.45
N VAL A 353 5.76 15.84 25.20
CA VAL A 353 5.75 15.88 26.67
C VAL A 353 4.31 15.92 27.19
N GLU A 354 4.12 15.71 28.50
CA GLU A 354 2.79 15.71 29.15
C GLU A 354 1.71 14.84 28.45
N LEU A 355 2.13 13.72 27.88
CA LEU A 355 1.23 12.83 27.13
C LEU A 355 0.32 12.02 28.06
N GLN A 356 -0.97 12.33 27.97
CA GLN A 356 -2.05 11.72 28.73
C GLN A 356 -3.21 11.28 27.82
N ARG A 357 -4.07 10.42 28.37
CA ARG A 357 -5.31 9.96 27.73
C ARG A 357 -6.48 10.71 28.37
N LEU A 358 -7.40 11.20 27.56
CA LEU A 358 -8.57 11.97 28.02
C LEU A 358 -9.86 11.15 28.10
N ASP A 359 -9.95 10.03 27.39
CA ASP A 359 -11.16 9.21 27.38
C ASP A 359 -11.09 8.04 28.38
N ASP A 360 -12.26 7.59 28.83
CA ASP A 360 -12.43 6.53 29.83
C ASP A 360 -12.56 5.11 29.24
N ASN A 361 -12.27 4.91 27.94
CA ASN A 361 -12.46 3.61 27.30
C ASN A 361 -11.37 2.60 27.67
N ASP A 362 -11.65 1.68 28.60
CA ASP A 362 -10.67 0.67 29.02
C ASP A 362 -10.47 -0.48 28.01
N ASN A 363 -11.37 -0.67 27.04
CA ASN A 363 -11.35 -1.85 26.15
C ASN A 363 -10.13 -1.91 25.22
N ASN A 364 -9.52 -0.77 24.88
CA ASN A 364 -8.38 -0.66 23.97
C ASN A 364 -7.09 -0.18 24.68
N LYS A 365 -7.05 -0.24 26.02
CA LYS A 365 -5.92 0.26 26.84
C LYS A 365 -4.54 -0.23 26.38
N GLY A 366 -4.44 -1.50 25.97
CA GLY A 366 -3.20 -2.08 25.45
C GLY A 366 -2.75 -1.50 24.10
N GLN A 367 -3.69 -1.26 23.18
CA GLN A 367 -3.43 -0.61 21.89
C GLN A 367 -3.01 0.84 22.10
N VAL A 368 -3.75 1.59 22.94
CA VAL A 368 -3.46 3.00 23.25
C VAL A 368 -2.08 3.15 23.91
N LYS A 369 -1.72 2.25 24.84
CA LYS A 369 -0.38 2.27 25.45
C LYS A 369 0.76 2.06 24.44
N ARG A 370 0.54 1.23 23.40
CA ARG A 370 1.50 1.07 22.29
C ARG A 370 1.59 2.35 21.45
N LEU A 371 0.45 2.95 21.12
CA LEU A 371 0.39 4.24 20.41
C LEU A 371 1.10 5.36 21.19
N MET A 372 0.85 5.49 22.49
CA MET A 372 1.52 6.49 23.33
C MET A 372 3.05 6.30 23.36
N ARG A 373 3.53 5.04 23.41
CA ARG A 373 4.97 4.74 23.32
C ARG A 373 5.54 5.16 21.96
N GLN A 374 4.75 5.03 20.90
CA GLN A 374 5.14 5.43 19.57
C GLN A 374 5.17 6.95 19.44
N LEU A 375 4.14 7.66 19.90
CA LEU A 375 4.08 9.13 19.94
C LEU A 375 5.30 9.73 20.66
N ARG A 376 5.68 9.20 21.83
CA ARG A 376 6.87 9.64 22.57
C ARG A 376 8.20 9.47 21.80
N LYS A 377 8.26 8.50 20.87
CA LYS A 377 9.44 8.25 20.03
C LYS A 377 9.41 9.05 18.73
N THR A 378 8.23 9.46 18.28
CA THR A 378 8.06 10.24 17.06
C THR A 378 8.66 11.63 17.25
N ARG A 379 9.41 12.08 16.25
CA ARG A 379 9.87 13.48 16.15
C ARG A 379 8.81 14.28 15.43
N PHE A 380 8.58 15.49 15.87
CA PHE A 380 7.64 16.40 15.26
C PHE A 380 8.38 17.59 14.69
N ARG A 381 7.96 18.07 13.53
CA ARG A 381 8.23 19.46 13.16
C ARG A 381 7.41 20.34 14.12
N PRO A 382 8.03 21.26 14.87
CA PRO A 382 7.31 22.16 15.75
C PRO A 382 6.46 23.14 14.93
N ARG A 383 5.48 23.77 15.57
CA ARG A 383 4.83 24.95 14.98
C ARG A 383 5.76 26.15 15.06
N PHE A 384 5.58 27.09 14.16
CA PHE A 384 6.36 28.31 14.12
C PHE A 384 5.45 29.54 14.23
N GLU A 385 5.85 30.49 15.06
CA GLU A 385 5.24 31.81 15.14
C GLU A 385 6.32 32.85 14.83
N ALA A 386 6.05 33.76 13.88
CA ALA A 386 7.00 34.79 13.44
C ALA A 386 8.41 34.24 13.09
N GLY A 387 8.49 33.03 12.54
CA GLY A 387 9.75 32.39 12.14
C GLY A 387 10.51 31.69 13.27
N VAL A 388 9.98 31.66 14.49
CA VAL A 388 10.60 31.01 15.65
C VAL A 388 9.80 29.76 16.02
N PRO A 389 10.44 28.61 16.34
CA PRO A 389 9.72 27.43 16.80
C PRO A 389 9.10 27.70 18.19
N VAL A 390 7.84 27.35 18.36
CA VAL A 390 7.09 27.56 19.61
C VAL A 390 6.50 26.25 20.09
N THR A 391 6.43 26.08 21.42
CA THR A 391 5.72 24.96 22.03
C THR A 391 4.24 25.00 21.64
N SER A 392 3.70 23.84 21.27
CA SER A 392 2.26 23.61 21.09
C SER A 392 1.74 22.97 22.36
N ASN A 393 0.92 23.69 23.13
CA ASN A 393 0.31 23.16 24.34
C ASN A 393 -1.05 22.54 24.01
N ASP A 394 -1.46 21.54 24.80
CA ASP A 394 -2.80 20.95 24.78
C ASP A 394 -3.22 20.43 23.40
N VAL A 395 -2.29 19.82 22.66
CA VAL A 395 -2.60 19.20 21.37
C VAL A 395 -3.47 17.97 21.62
N VAL A 396 -4.72 18.01 21.13
CA VAL A 396 -5.67 16.91 21.25
C VAL A 396 -5.78 16.17 19.93
N TRP A 397 -5.37 14.90 19.91
CA TRP A 397 -5.50 14.02 18.76
C TRP A 397 -6.38 12.81 19.10
N ALA A 398 -7.33 12.54 18.20
CA ALA A 398 -8.31 11.49 18.35
C ALA A 398 -8.07 10.37 17.32
N TYR A 399 -8.23 9.12 17.74
CA TYR A 399 -7.88 7.95 16.95
C TYR A 399 -8.94 6.84 17.08
N ASP A 400 -9.11 6.01 16.04
CA ASP A 400 -9.94 4.80 16.06
C ASP A 400 -9.12 3.51 16.01
N SER A 401 -9.05 2.80 17.14
CA SER A 401 -8.24 1.60 17.34
C SER A 401 -8.63 0.38 16.50
N LYS A 402 -9.63 0.50 15.62
CA LYS A 402 -9.89 -0.46 14.55
C LYS A 402 -8.94 -0.29 13.35
N THR A 403 -8.23 0.83 13.26
CA THR A 403 -7.39 1.19 12.11
C THR A 403 -5.90 0.81 12.28
N TRP A 404 -5.50 0.19 13.40
CA TRP A 404 -4.15 -0.33 13.69
C TRP A 404 -4.17 -1.38 14.80
#